data_AF-A0A9X4SKA0-F1
#
_entry.id   AF-A0A9X4SKA0-F1
#
_cell.length_a   1.000
_cell.length_b   1.000
_cell.length_c   1.000
_cell.angle_alpha   90.00
_cell.angle_beta   90.00
_cell.angle_gamma   90.00
#
_symmetry.space_group_name_H-M   'P 1'
#
loop_
_entity.id
_entity.type
_entity.pdbx_description
1 polymer ?
#
loop_
_entity_poly.entity_id
_entity_poly.type
_entity_poly.pdbx_seq_one_letter_code
_entity_poly.pdbx_strand_id
1 'polypeptide(L)' 'SQYKDFKKCQAAAFAKLSASWEKVSDDSTPLIVGNYVHSYFESLEAHKAHIEKYRDLMISKSGKNKGELKASYKVADT' A
#
# COMPACT_ATOMS: atom_id res chain seq x y z
N SER A 1 -11.95 -1.33 -7.05
CA SER A 1 -13.29 -1.78 -6.64
C SER A 1 -13.77 -2.88 -7.58
N GLN A 2 -14.37 -3.97 -7.05
CA GLN A 2 -14.76 -5.14 -7.83
C GLN A 2 -15.68 -4.79 -9.02
N TYR A 3 -16.70 -3.95 -8.81
CA TYR A 3 -17.62 -3.52 -9.86
C TYR A 3 -16.94 -2.89 -11.09
N LYS A 4 -15.93 -2.03 -10.87
CA LYS A 4 -15.18 -1.38 -11.95
C LYS A 4 -14.34 -2.41 -12.73
N ASP A 5 -13.81 -3.41 -12.04
CA ASP A 5 -13.02 -4.48 -12.66
C ASP A 5 -13.93 -5.37 -13.53
N PHE A 6 -15.12 -5.76 -13.03
CA PHE A 6 -16.11 -6.52 -13.81
C PHE A 6 -16.64 -5.77 -15.03
N LYS A 7 -16.84 -4.45 -14.92
CA LYS A 7 -17.22 -3.61 -16.07
C LYS A 7 -16.16 -3.59 -17.18
N LYS A 8 -14.88 -3.73 -16.84
CA LYS A 8 -13.77 -3.75 -17.81
C LYS A 8 -13.59 -5.13 -18.44
N CYS A 9 -13.54 -6.19 -17.63
CA CYS A 9 -13.42 -7.56 -18.09
C CYS A 9 -13.86 -8.53 -16.99
N GLN A 10 -14.94 -9.27 -17.23
CA GLN A 10 -15.53 -10.19 -16.27
C GLN A 10 -14.58 -11.37 -15.97
N ALA A 11 -13.94 -11.93 -16.99
CA ALA A 11 -13.02 -13.06 -16.84
C ALA A 11 -11.79 -12.68 -15.99
N ALA A 12 -11.19 -11.50 -16.24
CA ALA A 12 -10.05 -11.02 -15.46
C ALA A 12 -10.46 -10.67 -14.01
N ALA A 13 -11.64 -10.07 -13.81
CA ALA A 13 -12.15 -9.78 -12.47
C ALA A 13 -12.43 -11.07 -11.69
N PHE A 14 -13.00 -12.09 -12.34
CA PHE A 14 -13.22 -13.39 -11.73
C PHE A 14 -11.89 -14.08 -11.39
N ALA A 15 -10.91 -14.08 -12.31
CA ALA A 15 -9.58 -14.65 -12.06
C ALA A 15 -8.85 -13.98 -10.88
N LYS A 16 -8.99 -12.65 -10.74
CA LYS A 16 -8.46 -11.90 -9.59
C LYS A 16 -9.14 -12.29 -8.28
N LEU A 17 -10.44 -12.61 -8.30
CA LEU A 17 -11.20 -13.05 -7.12
C LEU A 17 -10.90 -14.51 -6.75
N SER A 18 -10.72 -15.39 -7.73
CA SER A 18 -10.35 -16.79 -7.51
C SER A 18 -8.89 -16.99 -7.13
N ALA A 19 -8.12 -15.91 -6.94
CA ALA A 19 -6.69 -15.91 -6.67
C ALA A 19 -5.86 -16.71 -7.70
N SER A 20 -6.41 -16.97 -8.88
CA SER A 20 -5.74 -17.70 -9.95
C SER A 20 -4.85 -16.80 -10.80
N TRP A 21 -4.85 -15.49 -10.52
CA TRP A 21 -4.01 -14.51 -11.17
C TRP A 21 -3.50 -13.48 -10.16
N GLU A 22 -2.20 -13.55 -9.85
CA GLU A 22 -1.51 -12.49 -9.12
C GLU A 22 -1.00 -11.45 -10.10
N LYS A 23 -1.34 -10.19 -9.83
CA LYS A 23 -0.93 -9.08 -10.67
C LYS A 23 0.56 -8.83 -10.47
N VAL A 24 1.39 -9.30 -11.41
CA VAL A 24 2.80 -8.94 -11.48
C VAL A 24 2.87 -7.46 -11.86
N SER A 25 3.57 -6.64 -11.09
CA SER A 25 4.12 -5.32 -11.50
C SER A 25 3.26 -4.04 -11.49
N ASP A 26 2.40 -3.81 -10.50
CA ASP A 26 2.04 -2.42 -10.17
C ASP A 26 2.78 -1.96 -8.90
N ASP A 27 3.46 -0.82 -9.00
CA ASP A 27 4.06 -0.15 -7.85
C ASP A 27 2.96 0.10 -6.80
N SER A 28 3.06 -0.59 -5.67
CA SER A 28 2.07 -0.54 -4.58
C SER A 28 2.22 0.71 -3.71
N THR A 29 3.21 1.55 -3.99
CA THR A 29 3.51 2.78 -3.22
C THR A 29 2.28 3.68 -3.03
N PRO A 30 1.44 4.01 -4.04
CA PRO A 30 0.28 4.87 -3.84
C PRO A 30 -0.75 4.28 -2.87
N LEU A 31 -0.95 2.95 -2.90
CA LEU A 31 -1.87 2.27 -1.98
C LEU A 31 -1.33 2.25 -0.55
N ILE A 32 -0.02 2.08 -0.38
CA ILE A 32 0.63 2.11 0.94
C ILE A 32 0.53 3.52 1.53
N VAL A 33 0.88 4.56 0.76
CA VAL A 33 0.80 5.98 1.16
C VAL A 33 -0.64 6.35 1.58
N GLY A 34 -1.64 6.01 0.77
CA GLY A 34 -3.04 6.29 1.12
C GLY A 34 -3.48 5.60 2.41
N ASN A 35 -3.10 4.33 2.59
CA ASN A 35 -3.44 3.58 3.79
C ASN A 35 -2.68 4.06 5.05
N TYR A 36 -1.48 4.63 4.90
CA TYR A 36 -0.79 5.27 6.02
C TYR A 36 -1.64 6.41 6.61
N VAL A 37 -2.19 7.28 5.76
CA VAL A 37 -3.08 8.37 6.18
C VAL A 37 -4.39 7.81 6.75
N HIS A 38 -5.04 6.86 6.07
CA HIS A 38 -6.29 6.28 6.55
C HIS A 38 -6.15 5.60 7.91
N SER A 39 -5.09 4.82 8.11
CA SER A 39 -4.85 4.09 9.36
C SER A 39 -4.62 5.03 10.54
N TYR A 40 -4.02 6.21 10.33
CA TYR A 40 -3.88 7.24 11.36
C TYR A 40 -5.23 7.72 11.91
N PHE A 41 -6.20 7.96 11.02
CA PHE A 41 -7.55 8.38 11.41
C PHE A 41 -8.43 7.24 11.91
N GLU A 42 -8.12 5.99 11.54
CA GLU A 42 -8.84 4.81 11.99
C GLU A 42 -8.56 4.51 13.46
N SER A 43 -7.28 4.35 13.83
CA SER A 43 -6.85 4.20 15.23
C SER A 43 -5.31 4.17 15.34
N LEU A 44 -4.80 4.42 16.54
CA LEU A 44 -3.37 4.28 16.83
C LEU A 44 -2.84 2.86 16.57
N GLU A 45 -3.66 1.84 16.86
CA GLU A 45 -3.31 0.44 16.67
C GLU A 45 -3.23 0.08 15.18
N ALA A 46 -4.22 0.49 14.39
CA ALA A 46 -4.24 0.30 12.95
C ALA A 46 -3.02 0.98 12.29
N HIS A 47 -2.71 2.20 12.72
CA HIS A 47 -1.57 2.94 12.18
C HIS A 47 -0.22 2.26 12.48
N LYS A 48 -0.02 1.81 13.73
CA LYS A 48 1.18 1.05 14.11
C LYS A 48 1.30 -0.26 13.32
N ALA A 49 0.19 -0.99 13.17
CA ALA A 49 0.16 -2.24 12.41
C ALA A 49 0.51 -2.01 10.93
N HIS A 50 0.02 -0.91 10.35
CA HIS A 50 0.36 -0.51 8.98
C HIS A 50 1.85 -0.21 8.81
N ILE A 51 2.42 0.62 9.72
CA ILE A 51 3.84 0.97 9.69
C ILE A 51 4.71 -0.28 9.80
N GLU A 52 4.40 -1.20 10.72
CA GLU A 52 5.19 -2.41 10.91
C GLU A 52 5.13 -3.31 9.67
N LYS A 53 3.93 -3.50 9.11
CA LYS A 53 3.73 -4.32 7.91
C LYS A 53 4.55 -3.84 6.70
N TYR A 54 4.70 -2.53 6.53
CA TYR A 54 5.37 -1.93 5.37
C TYR A 54 6.69 -1.26 5.71
N ARG A 55 7.24 -1.49 6.91
CA ARG A 55 8.44 -0.83 7.44
C ARG A 55 9.62 -0.88 6.49
N ASP A 56 9.83 -2.04 5.87
CA ASP A 56 10.94 -2.29 4.96
C ASP A 56 10.84 -1.51 3.63
N LEU A 57 9.61 -1.22 3.21
CA LEU A 57 9.32 -0.45 2.02
C LEU A 57 9.34 1.06 2.34
N MET A 58 8.81 1.46 3.49
CA MET A 58 8.61 2.86 3.86
C MET A 58 9.83 3.52 4.49
N ILE A 59 10.60 2.80 5.30
CA ILE A 59 11.69 3.35 6.11
C ILE A 59 13.05 3.10 5.46
N SER A 60 13.92 4.10 5.45
CA SER A 60 15.30 3.90 4.98
C SER A 60 16.09 3.04 5.98
N LYS A 61 16.63 1.91 5.51
CA LYS A 61 17.45 1.00 6.33
C LYS A 61 18.90 1.45 6.47
N SER A 62 19.38 2.35 5.59
CA SER A 62 20.79 2.74 5.48
C SER A 62 20.96 4.20 5.05
N GLY A 63 22.20 4.70 5.14
CA GLY A 63 22.58 6.06 4.76
C GLY A 63 22.23 7.13 5.80
N LYS A 64 22.33 8.40 5.38
CA LYS A 64 22.12 9.57 6.26
C LYS A 64 20.70 9.68 6.83
N ASN A 65 19.71 9.15 6.11
CA ASN A 65 18.29 9.23 6.48
C ASN A 65 17.79 7.92 7.14
N LYS A 66 18.68 7.13 7.73
CA LYS A 66 18.33 5.84 8.33
C LYS A 66 17.29 6.06 9.44
N GLY A 67 16.18 5.34 9.36
CA GLY A 67 15.05 5.48 10.30
C GLY A 67 13.99 6.50 9.86
N GLU A 68 14.26 7.31 8.84
CA GLU A 68 13.25 8.21 8.27
C GLU A 68 12.44 7.53 7.15
N LEU A 69 11.24 8.08 6.90
CA LEU A 69 10.44 7.77 5.72
C LEU A 69 11.22 8.09 4.43
N LYS A 70 11.19 7.18 3.46
CA LYS A 70 11.73 7.44 2.11
C LYS A 70 10.91 8.56 1.45
N ALA A 71 11.53 9.27 0.50
CA ALA A 71 10.94 10.44 -0.14
C ALA A 71 9.53 10.20 -0.71
N SER A 72 9.28 9.01 -1.28
CA SER A 72 7.98 8.61 -1.82
C SER A 72 6.86 8.52 -0.77
N TYR A 73 7.19 8.38 0.51
CA TYR A 73 6.23 8.27 1.61
C TYR A 73 6.15 9.54 2.47
N LYS A 74 7.11 10.47 2.35
CA LYS A 74 7.08 11.76 3.07
C LYS A 74 5.84 12.60 2.73
N VAL A 75 5.25 12.40 1.54
CA VAL A 75 4.01 13.07 1.10
C VAL A 75 2.83 12.82 2.04
N ALA A 76 2.83 11.71 2.78
CA ALA A 76 1.78 11.41 3.76
C ALA A 76 1.96 12.11 5.12
N ASP A 77 3.12 12.72 5.36
CA ASP A 77 3.57 13.27 6.64
C ASP A 77 4.09 14.71 6.47
N THR A 78 3.48 15.46 5.54
CA THR A 78 3.77 16.87 5.24
C THR A 78 2.67 17.76 5.80
#